data_AF-A0A2U2BCR8-F1
#
_entry.id   AF-A0A2U2BCR8-F1
#
_cell.length_a   1.000
_cell.length_b   1.000
_cell.length_c   1.000
_cell.angle_alpha   90.00
_cell.angle_beta   90.00
_cell.angle_gamma   90.00
#
_symmetry.space_group_name_H-M   'P 1'
#
loop_
_entity.id
_entity.type
_entity.pdbx_description
1 polymer ?
#
loop_
_entity_poly.entity_id
_entity_poly.type
_entity_poly.pdbx_seq_one_letter_code
_entity_poly.pdbx_strand_id
1 'polypeptide(L)'
;MKKLLIILAIAMLTACATKDINDVKEGMSSKEVTEIAGEPSETVSMPLDIEWWIYEEEEVLLIFENDTVSKVTSQKELEESIKGVEKSMKDLEGEINKLTE
;
A
#
# COMPACT_ATOMS: atom_id res chain seq x y z
N MET A 1 -25.31 -26.57 -33.28
CA MET A 1 -24.73 -25.23 -33.02
C MET A 1 -25.37 -24.45 -31.87
N LYS A 2 -26.52 -24.87 -31.30
CA LYS A 2 -27.17 -24.15 -30.18
C LYS A 2 -26.63 -24.44 -28.76
N LYS A 3 -25.73 -25.43 -28.59
CA LYS A 3 -25.24 -25.88 -27.27
C LYS A 3 -23.94 -25.21 -26.80
N LEU A 4 -23.25 -24.45 -27.68
CA LEU A 4 -21.98 -23.79 -27.37
C LEU A 4 -22.15 -22.43 -26.66
N LEU A 5 -23.32 -21.80 -26.75
CA LEU A 5 -23.57 -20.49 -26.15
C LEU A 5 -23.79 -20.55 -24.62
N ILE A 6 -24.10 -21.71 -24.06
CA ILE A 6 -24.39 -21.87 -22.63
C ILE A 6 -23.10 -21.90 -21.80
N ILE A 7 -21.99 -22.39 -22.38
CA ILE A 7 -20.71 -22.52 -21.67
C ILE A 7 -20.06 -21.13 -21.44
N LEU A 8 -20.29 -20.18 -22.36
CA LEU A 8 -19.75 -18.82 -22.24
C LEU A 8 -20.42 -18.00 -21.12
N ALA A 9 -21.69 -18.30 -20.79
CA ALA A 9 -22.45 -17.58 -19.78
C ALA A 9 -22.05 -17.95 -18.33
N ILE A 10 -21.52 -19.16 -18.12
CA ILE A 10 -21.13 -19.63 -16.77
C ILE A 10 -19.74 -19.10 -16.38
N ALA A 11 -18.87 -18.79 -17.36
CA ALA A 11 -17.53 -18.25 -17.12
C ALA A 11 -17.53 -16.78 -16.62
N MET A 12 -18.65 -16.05 -16.75
CA MET A 12 -18.75 -14.67 -16.25
C MET A 12 -19.14 -14.55 -14.78
N LEU A 13 -19.50 -15.66 -14.12
CA LEU A 13 -20.02 -15.66 -12.74
C LEU A 13 -18.95 -15.91 -11.65
N THR A 14 -17.69 -16.14 -12.02
CA THR A 14 -16.60 -16.41 -11.06
C THR A 14 -15.75 -15.18 -10.72
N ALA A 15 -16.06 -13.98 -11.23
CA ALA A 15 -15.18 -12.81 -11.11
C ALA A 15 -15.56 -11.81 -9.99
N CYS A 16 -16.41 -12.19 -9.04
CA CYS A 16 -16.54 -11.47 -7.76
C CYS A 16 -15.80 -12.25 -6.67
N ALA A 17 -14.49 -12.41 -6.83
CA ALA A 17 -13.66 -12.56 -5.63
C ALA A 17 -13.72 -11.20 -4.92
N THR A 18 -14.13 -11.19 -3.66
CA THR A 18 -14.06 -9.98 -2.82
C THR A 18 -12.60 -9.58 -2.75
N LYS A 19 -12.26 -8.51 -3.48
CA LYS A 19 -10.96 -7.86 -3.41
C LYS A 19 -10.86 -7.22 -2.04
N ASP A 20 -9.90 -7.65 -1.23
CA ASP A 20 -9.68 -7.10 0.09
C ASP A 20 -8.19 -6.72 0.22
N ILE A 21 -7.94 -5.42 0.37
CA ILE A 21 -6.59 -4.88 0.58
C ILE A 21 -5.89 -5.52 1.79
N ASN A 22 -6.65 -6.02 2.77
CA ASN A 22 -6.10 -6.66 3.96
C ASN A 22 -5.39 -7.99 3.67
N ASP A 23 -5.59 -8.58 2.49
CA ASP A 23 -4.86 -9.77 2.06
C ASP A 23 -3.48 -9.44 1.48
N VAL A 24 -3.19 -8.16 1.21
CA VAL A 24 -1.87 -7.69 0.75
C VAL A 24 -0.85 -7.75 1.88
N LYS A 25 0.36 -8.24 1.57
CA LYS A 25 1.46 -8.41 2.53
C LYS A 25 2.79 -7.97 1.93
N GLU A 26 3.73 -7.67 2.81
CA GLU A 26 5.13 -7.45 2.44
C GLU A 26 5.68 -8.63 1.63
N GLY A 27 6.49 -8.32 0.61
CA GLY A 27 7.07 -9.29 -0.31
C GLY A 27 6.22 -9.59 -1.56
N MET A 28 4.97 -9.12 -1.63
CA MET A 28 4.15 -9.27 -2.84
C MET A 28 4.61 -8.32 -3.96
N SER A 29 4.46 -8.76 -5.21
CA SER A 29 4.70 -7.91 -6.39
C SER A 29 3.52 -6.98 -6.68
N SER A 30 3.75 -5.89 -7.43
CA SER A 30 2.68 -4.97 -7.85
C SER A 30 1.54 -5.69 -8.59
N LYS A 31 1.89 -6.72 -9.36
CA LYS A 31 0.93 -7.56 -10.07
C LYS A 31 0.05 -8.38 -9.13
N GLU A 32 0.64 -9.03 -8.13
CA GLU A 32 -0.14 -9.78 -7.13
C GLU A 32 -1.06 -8.85 -6.34
N VAL A 33 -0.58 -7.65 -6.01
CA VAL A 33 -1.38 -6.62 -5.34
C VAL A 33 -2.56 -6.18 -6.19
N THR A 34 -2.38 -5.88 -7.47
CA THR A 34 -3.49 -5.47 -8.35
C THR A 34 -4.49 -6.59 -8.63
N GLU A 35 -4.05 -7.85 -8.62
CA GLU A 35 -4.94 -9.02 -8.70
C GLU A 35 -5.82 -9.15 -7.45
N ILE A 36 -5.28 -8.88 -6.26
CA ILE A 36 -5.96 -8.99 -4.97
C ILE A 36 -6.82 -7.76 -4.66
N ALA A 37 -6.21 -6.58 -4.64
CA ALA A 37 -6.83 -5.34 -4.17
C ALA A 37 -7.38 -4.47 -5.32
N GLY A 38 -6.93 -4.70 -6.55
CA GLY A 38 -7.20 -3.79 -7.67
C GLY A 38 -6.19 -2.66 -7.76
N GLU A 39 -6.47 -1.71 -8.66
CA GLU A 39 -5.60 -0.57 -8.90
C GLU A 39 -5.67 0.43 -7.73
N PRO A 40 -4.55 1.06 -7.35
CA PRO A 40 -4.55 2.10 -6.33
C PRO A 40 -5.31 3.35 -6.78
N SER A 41 -5.80 4.13 -5.82
CA SER A 41 -6.41 5.44 -6.05
C SER A 41 -5.38 6.45 -6.56
N GLU A 42 -4.17 6.41 -5.98
CA GLU A 42 -3.06 7.28 -6.36
C GLU A 42 -1.73 6.52 -6.31
N THR A 43 -0.82 6.88 -7.20
CA THR A 43 0.58 6.41 -7.18
C THR A 43 1.54 7.60 -7.17
N VAL A 44 2.55 7.53 -6.30
CA VAL A 44 3.60 8.53 -6.20
C VAL A 44 4.95 7.85 -6.40
N SER A 45 5.61 8.14 -7.51
CA SER A 45 6.96 7.64 -7.79
C SER A 45 8.02 8.50 -7.09
N MET A 46 8.97 7.84 -6.44
CA MET A 46 10.09 8.44 -5.73
C MET A 46 11.44 7.98 -6.33
N PRO A 47 12.55 8.69 -6.07
CA PRO A 47 13.87 8.24 -6.48
C PRO A 47 14.20 6.85 -5.92
N LEU A 48 15.16 6.15 -6.57
CA LEU A 48 15.64 4.82 -6.18
C LEU A 48 14.60 3.70 -6.34
N ASP A 49 13.75 3.79 -7.36
CA ASP A 49 12.74 2.76 -7.70
C ASP A 49 11.78 2.45 -6.53
N ILE A 50 11.42 3.52 -5.80
CA ILE A 50 10.45 3.51 -4.72
C ILE A 50 9.12 4.04 -5.25
N GLU A 51 8.02 3.35 -4.98
CA GLU A 51 6.68 3.82 -5.32
C GLU A 51 5.76 3.74 -4.11
N TRP A 52 4.90 4.75 -3.97
CA TRP A 52 3.86 4.78 -2.96
C TRP A 52 2.52 4.58 -3.64
N TRP A 53 1.77 3.59 -3.19
CA TRP A 53 0.45 3.29 -3.72
C TRP A 53 -0.58 3.54 -2.62
N ILE A 54 -1.51 4.42 -2.90
CA ILE A 54 -2.51 4.90 -1.94
C ILE A 54 -3.87 4.32 -2.32
N TYR A 55 -4.50 3.66 -1.36
CA TYR A 55 -5.86 3.13 -1.42
C TYR A 55 -6.71 3.96 -0.46
N GLU A 56 -7.36 5.02 -0.98
CA GLU A 56 -8.03 6.03 -0.17
C GLU A 56 -9.26 5.49 0.56
N GLU A 57 -10.04 4.61 -0.09
CA GLU A 57 -11.27 4.05 0.48
C GLU A 57 -10.98 3.17 1.70
N GLU A 58 -9.83 2.50 1.69
CA GLU A 58 -9.37 1.60 2.73
C GLU A 58 -8.39 2.26 3.71
N GLU A 59 -8.01 3.52 3.48
CA GLU A 59 -7.00 4.27 4.25
C GLU A 59 -5.64 3.54 4.35
N VAL A 60 -5.24 2.84 3.29
CA VAL A 60 -4.00 2.05 3.21
C VAL A 60 -2.97 2.72 2.29
N LEU A 61 -1.73 2.74 2.74
CA LEU A 61 -0.54 3.07 1.96
C LEU A 61 0.34 1.83 1.84
N LEU A 62 0.67 1.47 0.61
CA LEU A 62 1.67 0.47 0.28
C LEU A 62 2.93 1.18 -0.22
N ILE A 63 4.09 0.75 0.28
CA ILE A 63 5.38 1.21 -0.22
C ILE A 63 6.00 0.05 -1.00
N PHE A 64 6.37 0.32 -2.24
CA PHE A 64 7.07 -0.58 -3.11
C PHE A 64 8.54 -0.17 -3.23
N GLU A 65 9.42 -1.17 -3.24
CA GLU A 65 10.82 -1.05 -3.59
C GLU A 65 11.15 -2.13 -4.61
N ASN A 66 11.63 -1.74 -5.81
CA ASN A 66 11.94 -2.69 -6.89
C ASN A 66 10.78 -3.66 -7.19
N ASP A 67 9.58 -3.13 -7.40
CA ASP A 67 8.36 -3.91 -7.70
C ASP A 67 7.91 -4.85 -6.57
N THR A 68 8.39 -4.67 -5.34
CA THR A 68 8.02 -5.50 -4.19
C THR A 68 7.48 -4.65 -3.06
N VAL A 69 6.36 -5.04 -2.45
CA VAL A 69 5.82 -4.39 -1.25
C VAL A 69 6.86 -4.49 -0.12
N SER A 70 7.48 -3.37 0.22
CA SER A 70 8.40 -3.27 1.35
C SER A 70 7.67 -2.94 2.65
N LYS A 71 6.50 -2.30 2.56
CA LYS A 71 5.68 -1.97 3.73
C LYS A 71 4.20 -1.84 3.40
N VAL A 72 3.38 -2.32 4.32
CA VAL A 72 1.93 -2.06 4.38
C VAL A 72 1.67 -1.20 5.62
N THR A 73 1.05 -0.04 5.47
CA THR A 73 0.75 0.86 6.60
C THR A 73 -0.61 1.51 6.41
N SER A 74 -1.31 1.80 7.49
CA SER A 74 -2.48 2.68 7.43
C SER A 74 -2.08 4.15 7.44
N GLN A 75 -2.94 5.03 6.94
CA GLN A 75 -2.78 6.48 7.05
C GLN A 75 -2.59 6.91 8.51
N LYS A 76 -3.34 6.30 9.43
CA LYS A 76 -3.24 6.57 10.87
C LYS A 76 -1.87 6.20 11.44
N GLU A 77 -1.35 5.02 11.11
CA GLU A 77 -0.01 4.59 11.56
C GLU A 77 1.10 5.49 10.99
N LEU A 78 0.91 5.99 9.76
CA LEU A 78 1.84 6.95 9.16
C LEU A 78 1.84 8.27 9.94
N GLU A 79 0.66 8.81 10.26
CA GLU A 79 0.54 10.04 11.07
C GLU A 79 1.16 9.88 12.47
N GLU A 80 0.95 8.73 13.11
CA GLU A 80 1.55 8.43 14.41
C GLU A 80 3.07 8.32 14.33
N SER A 81 3.58 7.69 13.27
CA SER A 81 5.03 7.57 13.01
C SER A 81 5.69 8.92 12.80
N ILE A 82 5.06 9.81 12.02
CA ILE A 82 5.56 11.18 11.78
C ILE A 82 5.63 11.98 13.08
N LYS A 83 4.56 11.93 13.90
CA LYS A 83 4.54 12.58 15.22
C LYS A 83 5.65 12.06 16.14
N GLY A 84 5.95 10.76 16.07
CA GLY A 84 7.06 10.14 16.78
C GLY A 84 8.42 10.74 16.37
N VAL A 85 8.67 10.86 15.07
CA VAL A 85 9.90 11.45 14.52
C VAL A 85 10.03 12.92 14.92
N GLU A 86 8.96 13.71 14.81
CA GLU A 86 8.96 15.12 15.23
C GLU A 86 9.32 15.29 16.71
N LYS A 87 8.78 14.42 17.56
CA LYS A 87 9.12 14.43 18.99
C LYS A 87 10.58 14.08 19.21
N SER A 88 11.08 13.02 18.58
CA SER A 88 12.49 12.63 18.69
C SER A 88 13.44 13.72 18.20
N MET A 89 13.09 14.45 17.14
CA MET A 89 13.87 15.60 16.67
C MET A 89 13.90 16.74 17.69
N LYS A 90 12.77 17.07 18.32
CA LYS A 90 12.72 18.09 19.38
C LYS A 90 13.52 17.68 20.62
N ASP A 91 13.48 16.40 20.99
CA ASP A 91 14.26 15.88 22.11
C ASP A 91 15.77 15.96 21.82
N LEU A 92 16.19 15.60 20.60
CA LEU A 92 17.57 15.76 20.14
C LEU A 92 18.03 17.22 20.14
N GLU A 93 17.21 18.15 19.66
CA GLU A 93 17.50 19.58 19.69
C GLU A 93 17.69 20.08 21.12
N GLY A 94 16.84 19.64 22.05
CA GLY A 94 16.97 19.95 23.47
C GLY A 94 18.23 19.39 24.12
N GLU A 95 18.67 18.20 23.73
CA GLU A 95 19.93 17.61 24.20
C GLU A 95 21.16 18.32 23.63
N ILE A 96 21.15 18.68 22.34
CA ILE A 96 22.23 19.44 21.71
C ILE A 96 22.40 20.79 22.41
N ASN A 97 21.31 21.53 22.63
CA ASN A 97 21.35 22.84 23.29
C ASN A 97 21.97 22.76 24.70
N LYS A 98 21.69 21.70 25.47
CA LYS A 98 22.29 21.47 26.79
C LYS A 98 23.77 21.13 26.77
N LEU A 99 24.30 20.62 25.66
CA LEU A 99 25.72 20.27 25.50
C LEU A 99 26.55 21.45 24.98
N THR A 100 25.89 22.48 24.43
CA THR A 100 26.54 23.66 23.84
C THR A 100 26.46 24.93 24.71
N GLU A 101 25.70 24.90 25.81
CA GLU A 101 25.72 25.89 26.91
C GLU A 101 26.70 25.48 28.03
#